data_AF-A0AAJ2LTK8-F1
#
_entry.id   AF-A0AAJ2LTK8-F1
#
_cell.length_a   1.000
_cell.length_b   1.000
_cell.length_c   1.000
_cell.angle_alpha   90.00
_cell.angle_beta   90.00
_cell.angle_gamma   90.00
#
_symmetry.space_group_name_H-M   'P 1'
#
loop_
_entity.id
_entity.type
_entity.pdbx_description
1 polymer ?
#
loop_
_entity_poly.entity_id
_entity_poly.type
_entity_poly.pdbx_seq_one_letter_code
_entity_poly.pdbx_strand_id
1 'polypeptide(L)'
;MNHIALAQFDSSARLLLIDLVALERRLVSAASVNPRRICFGFFEVESEAPALTTVALFATPEGPVLLLNDLLYPMSLGKTKIRLSDIEKKTHFRLLHEDQHVFEMWIEPKFGIGLHPYNNEREDIDFYFWLSKQVDNPAFYSTYTKEMVYADPEAP
;
A
#
# COMPACT_ATOMS: atom_id res chain seq x y z
N MET A 1 5.99 -17.36 10.73
CA MET A 1 6.66 -16.04 10.68
C MET A 1 5.79 -15.22 9.75
N ASN A 2 4.93 -14.38 10.32
CA ASN A 2 3.74 -13.86 9.60
C ASN A 2 3.80 -12.34 9.42
N HIS A 3 4.95 -11.75 9.72
CA HIS A 3 5.12 -10.31 9.67
C HIS A 3 5.75 -9.90 8.34
N ILE A 4 5.26 -8.81 7.75
CA ILE A 4 5.94 -8.12 6.64
C ILE A 4 6.23 -6.69 7.03
N ALA A 5 7.33 -6.15 6.51
CA ALA A 5 7.66 -4.73 6.61
C ALA A 5 7.54 -4.09 5.23
N LEU A 6 6.83 -2.96 5.13
CA LEU A 6 6.66 -2.21 3.89
C LEU A 6 7.24 -0.81 4.04
N ALA A 7 7.84 -0.29 2.98
CA ALA A 7 8.31 1.09 2.93
C ALA A 7 7.14 2.05 2.69
N GLN A 8 7.22 3.26 3.25
CA GLN A 8 6.21 4.27 2.95
C GLN A 8 6.38 4.72 1.48
N PHE A 9 5.27 4.91 0.77
CA PHE A 9 5.29 5.32 -0.64
C PHE A 9 6.06 6.62 -0.86
N ASP A 10 5.98 7.51 0.13
CA ASP A 10 6.67 8.79 0.21
C ASP A 10 8.19 8.70 0.44
N SER A 11 8.75 7.49 0.56
CA SER A 11 10.17 7.25 0.85
C SER A 11 10.66 7.87 2.17
N SER A 12 9.78 8.15 3.12
CA SER A 12 10.18 8.49 4.48
C SER A 12 10.92 7.31 5.14
N ALA A 13 11.72 7.60 6.17
CA ALA A 13 12.49 6.59 6.91
C ALA A 13 11.63 5.71 7.86
N ARG A 14 10.33 5.54 7.56
CA ARG A 14 9.39 4.74 8.34
C ARG A 14 8.98 3.50 7.56
N LEU A 15 8.79 2.41 8.29
CA LEU A 15 8.22 1.17 7.77
C LEU A 15 6.90 0.88 8.47
N LEU A 16 5.98 0.25 7.74
CA LEU A 16 4.78 -0.36 8.31
C LEU A 16 5.07 -1.84 8.54
N LEU A 17 5.15 -2.23 9.81
CA LEU A 17 5.24 -3.63 10.21
C LEU A 17 3.80 -4.15 10.39
N ILE A 18 3.48 -5.25 9.70
CA ILE A 18 2.13 -5.81 9.61
C ILE A 18 2.18 -7.27 10.06
N ASP A 19 1.39 -7.67 11.04
CA ASP A 19 1.06 -9.08 11.28
C ASP A 19 -0.07 -9.48 10.31
N LEU A 20 0.20 -10.37 9.36
CA LEU A 20 -0.78 -10.77 8.34
C LEU A 20 -1.91 -11.66 8.87
N VAL A 21 -1.77 -12.23 10.08
CA VAL A 21 -2.82 -13.04 10.71
C VAL A 21 -3.70 -12.20 11.60
N ALA A 22 -3.10 -11.36 12.45
CA ALA A 22 -3.85 -10.49 13.37
C ALA A 22 -4.30 -9.16 12.72
N LEU A 23 -3.72 -8.79 11.57
CA LEU A 23 -3.87 -7.49 10.89
C LEU A 23 -3.45 -6.29 11.76
N GLU A 24 -2.68 -6.56 12.81
CA GLU A 24 -2.04 -5.55 13.64
C GLU A 24 -0.95 -4.84 12.85
N ARG A 25 -0.88 -3.52 13.04
CA ARG A 25 0.01 -2.63 12.31
C ARG A 25 0.67 -1.66 13.26
N ARG A 26 1.96 -1.41 13.04
CA ARG A 26 2.70 -0.35 13.73
C ARG A 26 3.73 0.28 12.81
N LEU A 27 3.93 1.57 12.99
CA LEU A 27 5.03 2.29 12.36
C LEU A 27 6.31 2.01 13.15
N VAL A 28 7.37 1.65 12.45
CA VAL A 28 8.71 1.42 13.01
C VAL A 28 9.76 2.19 12.21
N SER A 29 10.94 2.39 12.81
CA SER A 29 12.07 3.00 12.11
C SER A 29 12.63 2.05 11.04
N ALA A 30 12.98 2.56 9.87
CA ALA A 30 13.67 1.74 8.87
C ALA A 30 15.02 1.17 9.38
N ALA A 31 15.65 1.83 10.36
CA ALA A 31 16.89 1.36 10.97
C ALA A 31 16.70 0.09 11.83
N SER A 32 15.48 -0.20 12.28
CA SER A 32 15.17 -1.37 13.12
C SER A 32 14.84 -2.61 12.30
N VAL A 33 14.87 -2.57 10.97
CA VAL A 33 14.56 -3.72 10.12
C VAL A 33 15.71 -3.95 9.14
N ASN A 34 16.15 -5.19 9.01
CA ASN A 34 17.14 -5.54 8.00
C ASN A 34 16.59 -5.20 6.60
N PRO A 35 17.29 -4.40 5.76
CA PRO A 35 16.79 -4.03 4.43
C PRO A 35 16.46 -5.21 3.53
N ARG A 36 17.10 -6.37 3.72
CA ARG A 36 16.80 -7.62 2.99
C ARG A 36 15.53 -8.33 3.48
N ARG A 37 14.90 -7.81 4.53
CA ARG A 37 13.67 -8.31 5.17
C ARG A 37 12.48 -7.37 4.93
N ILE A 38 12.63 -6.38 4.03
CA ILE A 38 11.55 -5.50 3.59
C ILE A 38 10.83 -6.18 2.43
N CYS A 39 9.52 -6.32 2.55
CA CYS A 39 8.68 -6.92 1.52
C CYS A 39 8.53 -5.97 0.32
N PHE A 40 8.43 -6.53 -0.88
CA PHE A 40 8.19 -5.75 -2.08
C PHE A 40 6.77 -5.16 -2.03
N GLY A 41 6.68 -3.84 -1.99
CA GLY A 41 5.43 -3.13 -1.79
C GLY A 41 5.64 -1.83 -1.05
N PHE A 42 4.54 -1.16 -0.74
CA PHE A 42 4.54 0.11 -0.03
C PHE A 42 3.21 0.39 0.66
N PHE A 43 3.21 1.38 1.54
CA PHE A 43 2.02 1.84 2.24
C PHE A 43 1.88 3.36 2.24
N GLU A 44 0.67 3.81 2.53
CA GLU A 44 0.29 5.19 2.76
C GLU A 44 -0.45 5.32 4.10
N VAL A 45 -0.26 6.45 4.79
CA VAL A 45 -0.86 6.76 6.10
C VAL A 45 -1.85 7.90 5.94
N GLU A 46 -3.15 7.63 6.13
CA GLU A 46 -4.18 8.66 6.06
C GLU A 46 -4.42 9.34 7.41
N SER A 47 -4.25 8.62 8.51
CA SER A 47 -4.23 9.20 9.85
C SER A 47 -3.47 8.32 10.82
N GLU A 48 -2.81 8.93 11.81
CA GLU A 48 -2.21 8.25 12.95
C GLU A 48 -3.11 8.29 14.20
N ALA A 49 -4.10 9.20 14.25
CA ALA A 49 -4.97 9.42 15.40
C ALA A 49 -6.44 9.64 14.99
N PRO A 50 -7.43 9.11 15.74
CA PRO A 50 -7.30 8.31 16.97
C PRO A 50 -6.87 6.86 16.74
N ALA A 51 -6.80 6.41 15.49
CA ALA A 51 -6.32 5.10 15.08
C ALA A 51 -5.48 5.21 13.80
N LEU A 52 -4.56 4.26 13.60
CA LEU A 52 -3.70 4.20 12.43
C LEU A 52 -4.49 3.73 11.19
N THR A 53 -4.85 4.67 10.34
CA THR A 53 -5.53 4.42 9.05
C THR A 53 -4.48 4.32 7.96
N THR A 54 -4.41 3.17 7.32
CA THR A 54 -3.39 2.85 6.31
C THR A 54 -3.98 2.12 5.13
N VAL A 55 -3.42 2.39 3.96
CA VAL A 55 -3.57 1.53 2.78
C VAL A 55 -2.20 1.03 2.40
N ALA A 56 -2.06 -0.29 2.26
CA ALA A 56 -0.81 -0.89 1.82
C ALA A 56 -1.03 -1.76 0.59
N LEU A 57 -0.01 -1.84 -0.25
CA LEU A 57 0.08 -2.70 -1.43
C LEU A 57 1.35 -3.53 -1.30
N PHE A 58 1.25 -4.84 -1.45
CA PHE A 58 2.41 -5.71 -1.43
C PHE A 58 2.26 -6.90 -2.38
N ALA A 59 3.40 -7.47 -2.76
CA ALA A 59 3.49 -8.62 -3.64
C ALA A 59 3.28 -9.94 -2.89
N THR A 60 2.61 -10.88 -3.54
CA THR A 60 2.54 -12.30 -3.15
C THR A 60 2.80 -13.19 -4.36
N PRO A 61 2.99 -14.52 -4.18
CA PRO A 61 3.11 -15.46 -5.30
C PRO A 61 1.89 -15.50 -6.24
N GLU A 62 0.73 -15.05 -5.76
CA GLU A 62 -0.52 -14.97 -6.51
C GLU A 62 -0.75 -13.60 -7.16
N GLY A 63 0.05 -12.60 -6.80
CA GLY A 63 -0.02 -11.24 -7.34
C GLY A 63 -0.16 -10.15 -6.27
N PRO A 64 -0.61 -8.94 -6.66
CA PRO A 64 -0.73 -7.83 -5.74
C PRO A 64 -1.88 -8.00 -4.75
N VAL A 65 -1.62 -7.70 -3.47
CA VAL A 65 -2.61 -7.66 -2.39
C VAL A 65 -2.64 -6.27 -1.80
N LEU A 66 -3.85 -5.75 -1.59
CA LEU A 66 -4.08 -4.53 -0.81
C LEU A 66 -4.44 -4.89 0.63
N LEU A 67 -3.87 -4.18 1.59
CA LEU A 67 -4.37 -4.09 2.95
C LEU A 67 -5.10 -2.76 3.10
N LEU A 68 -6.43 -2.83 3.20
CA LEU A 68 -7.35 -1.69 3.30
C LEU A 68 -7.84 -1.60 4.75
N ASN A 69 -7.03 -0.95 5.59
CA ASN A 69 -7.13 -1.04 7.04
C ASN A 69 -7.07 -2.49 7.56
N ASP A 70 -8.22 -3.09 7.85
CA ASP A 70 -8.36 -4.45 8.41
C ASP A 70 -8.83 -5.47 7.36
N LEU A 71 -8.79 -5.10 6.07
CA LEU A 71 -9.23 -5.94 4.96
C LEU A 71 -8.06 -6.28 4.04
N LEU A 72 -7.71 -7.56 3.94
CA LEU A 72 -6.84 -8.06 2.88
C LEU A 72 -7.67 -8.31 1.61
N TYR A 73 -7.28 -7.67 0.53
CA TYR A 73 -7.94 -7.75 -0.76
C TYR A 73 -6.95 -8.17 -1.86
N PRO A 74 -7.04 -9.42 -2.35
CA PRO A 74 -6.31 -9.87 -3.53
C PRO A 74 -6.82 -9.15 -4.77
N MET A 75 -5.93 -8.45 -5.47
CA MET A 75 -6.30 -7.73 -6.68
C MET A 75 -6.40 -8.70 -7.86
N SER A 76 -7.32 -8.43 -8.78
CA SER A 76 -7.55 -9.26 -9.96
C SER A 76 -7.65 -8.40 -11.21
N LEU A 77 -6.79 -8.68 -12.19
CA LEU A 77 -6.77 -7.96 -13.47
C LEU A 77 -8.14 -8.02 -14.15
N GLY A 78 -8.65 -6.86 -14.56
CA GLY A 78 -9.95 -6.72 -15.21
C GLY A 78 -11.16 -6.80 -14.26
N LYS A 79 -10.97 -7.19 -12.99
CA LYS A 79 -12.03 -7.24 -11.97
C LYS A 79 -11.90 -6.10 -10.96
N THR A 80 -10.69 -5.83 -10.50
CA THR A 80 -10.40 -4.73 -9.56
C THR A 80 -10.43 -3.40 -10.31
N LYS A 81 -11.24 -2.47 -9.82
CA LYS A 81 -11.29 -1.09 -10.33
C LYS A 81 -11.15 -0.11 -9.17
N ILE A 82 -10.47 1.00 -9.43
CA ILE A 82 -10.37 2.12 -8.48
C ILE A 82 -11.03 3.33 -9.10
N ARG A 83 -11.87 4.01 -8.33
CA ARG A 83 -12.49 5.28 -8.70
C ARG A 83 -12.07 6.34 -7.71
N LEU A 84 -11.56 7.45 -8.24
CA LEU A 84 -11.28 8.67 -7.50
C LEU A 84 -12.32 9.71 -7.90
N SER A 85 -12.91 10.38 -6.92
CA SER A 85 -13.84 11.48 -7.17
C SER A 85 -13.60 12.61 -6.19
N ASP A 86 -13.46 13.83 -6.69
CA ASP A 86 -13.27 15.01 -5.85
C ASP A 86 -14.63 15.57 -5.41
N ILE A 87 -14.84 15.65 -4.10
CA ILE A 87 -16.06 16.17 -3.48
C ILE A 87 -15.62 17.14 -2.38
N GLU A 88 -16.05 18.40 -2.48
CA GLU A 88 -15.83 19.43 -1.43
C GLU A 88 -14.37 19.58 -0.97
N LYS A 89 -13.41 19.54 -1.92
CA LYS A 89 -11.94 19.62 -1.69
C LYS A 89 -11.32 18.39 -1.03
N LYS A 90 -12.07 17.30 -0.87
CA LYS A 90 -11.54 15.99 -0.48
C LYS A 90 -11.63 15.06 -1.67
N THR A 91 -10.64 14.18 -1.81
CA THR A 91 -10.71 13.11 -2.81
C THR A 91 -11.32 11.88 -2.14
N HIS A 92 -12.25 11.24 -2.83
CA HIS A 92 -12.91 10.02 -2.37
C HIS A 92 -12.34 8.83 -3.12
N PHE A 93 -11.68 7.93 -2.39
CA PHE A 93 -11.12 6.69 -2.90
C PHE A 93 -12.16 5.57 -2.79
N ARG A 94 -12.46 4.90 -3.91
CA ARG A 94 -13.36 3.75 -3.95
C ARG A 94 -12.72 2.58 -4.69
N LEU A 95 -12.72 1.41 -4.06
CA LEU A 95 -12.30 0.16 -4.65
C LEU A 95 -13.52 -0.73 -4.95
N LEU A 96 -13.55 -1.27 -6.16
CA LEU A 96 -14.60 -2.12 -6.67
C LEU A 96 -14.04 -3.46 -7.16
N HIS A 97 -14.81 -4.54 -7.02
CA HIS A 97 -14.58 -5.83 -7.67
C HIS A 97 -15.77 -6.14 -8.58
N GLU A 98 -15.56 -6.26 -9.88
CA GLU A 98 -16.64 -6.50 -10.85
C GLU A 98 -17.79 -5.47 -10.69
N ASP A 99 -17.41 -4.20 -10.51
CA ASP A 99 -18.28 -3.05 -10.24
C ASP A 99 -19.07 -3.10 -8.93
N GLN A 100 -18.86 -4.11 -8.08
CA GLN A 100 -19.38 -4.17 -6.71
C GLN A 100 -18.46 -3.45 -5.74
N HIS A 101 -19.05 -2.69 -4.81
CA HIS A 101 -18.29 -1.97 -3.77
C HIS A 101 -17.59 -2.93 -2.81
N VAL A 102 -16.29 -2.72 -2.60
CA VAL A 102 -15.47 -3.47 -1.64
C VAL A 102 -15.05 -2.58 -0.48
N PHE A 103 -14.55 -1.37 -0.78
CA PHE A 103 -13.98 -0.47 0.21
C PHE A 103 -14.04 0.97 -0.29
N GLU A 104 -14.23 1.91 0.63
CA GLU A 104 -14.13 3.33 0.34
C GLU A 104 -13.56 4.11 1.52
N MET A 105 -12.91 5.23 1.22
CA MET A 105 -12.46 6.17 2.22
C MET A 105 -12.25 7.57 1.64
N TRP A 106 -12.33 8.57 2.51
CA TRP A 106 -11.90 9.92 2.21
C TRP A 106 -10.40 10.03 2.38
N ILE A 107 -9.73 10.61 1.39
CA ILE A 107 -8.29 10.88 1.41
C ILE A 107 -8.07 12.40 1.30
N GLU A 108 -7.06 12.89 2.01
CA GLU A 108 -6.66 14.28 1.89
C GLU A 108 -5.69 14.45 0.72
N PRO A 109 -5.80 15.53 -0.07
CA PRO A 109 -4.82 15.81 -1.11
C PRO A 109 -3.42 16.00 -0.48
N LYS A 110 -2.49 15.10 -0.83
CA LYS A 110 -1.10 15.20 -0.38
C LYS A 110 -0.26 15.84 -1.49
N PHE A 111 0.39 16.97 -1.16
CA PHE A 111 1.30 17.69 -2.06
C PHE A 111 2.73 17.24 -1.85
N GLY A 112 3.33 16.62 -2.86
CA GLY A 112 4.47 15.74 -2.62
C GLY A 112 3.97 14.57 -1.78
N ILE A 113 4.42 13.35 -1.98
CA ILE A 113 5.78 12.94 -1.73
C ILE A 113 5.74 11.49 -2.21
N GLY A 114 6.63 11.11 -3.12
CA GLY A 114 6.68 9.73 -3.60
C GLY A 114 7.56 9.58 -4.80
N LEU A 115 8.87 9.48 -4.57
CA LEU A 115 9.72 8.71 -5.47
C LEU A 115 9.01 7.36 -5.66
N HIS A 116 8.74 6.95 -6.89
CA HIS A 116 8.60 5.51 -7.12
C HIS A 116 9.84 4.88 -6.45
N PRO A 117 9.73 3.90 -5.54
CA PRO A 117 10.87 3.46 -4.70
C PRO A 117 12.07 2.92 -5.50
N TYR A 118 11.95 2.88 -6.83
CA TYR A 118 12.95 2.50 -7.82
C TYR A 118 13.23 3.57 -8.91
N ASN A 119 12.61 4.76 -8.85
CA ASN A 119 12.83 5.87 -9.79
C ASN A 119 13.29 7.13 -9.03
N ASN A 120 14.46 7.65 -9.42
CA ASN A 120 15.04 8.87 -8.85
C ASN A 120 14.68 10.14 -9.65
N GLU A 121 13.90 10.01 -10.73
CA GLU A 121 13.43 11.13 -11.56
C GLU A 121 12.03 11.58 -11.09
N ARG A 122 11.94 12.88 -10.78
CA ARG A 122 10.91 13.50 -9.93
C ARG A 122 9.62 13.79 -10.70
N GLU A 123 8.54 13.08 -10.37
CA GLU A 123 7.16 13.50 -10.61
C GLU A 123 6.37 13.34 -9.29
N ASP A 124 5.71 14.41 -8.82
CA ASP A 124 4.87 14.38 -7.63
C ASP A 124 3.58 13.59 -7.95
N ILE A 125 3.59 12.27 -7.72
CA ILE A 125 2.45 11.41 -7.99
C ILE A 125 1.83 10.94 -6.67
N ASP A 126 0.52 11.15 -6.51
CA ASP A 126 -0.27 10.65 -5.39
C ASP A 126 -0.43 9.11 -5.47
N PHE A 127 -0.28 8.41 -4.33
CA PHE A 127 -0.35 6.94 -4.25
C PHE A 127 -1.66 6.38 -4.84
N TYR A 128 -2.80 7.00 -4.50
CA TYR A 128 -4.11 6.53 -4.93
C TYR A 128 -4.33 6.78 -6.42
N PHE A 129 -3.89 7.93 -6.91
CA PHE A 129 -3.89 8.24 -8.34
C PHE A 129 -3.01 7.26 -9.11
N TRP A 130 -1.77 7.04 -8.68
CA TRP A 130 -0.86 6.06 -9.27
C TRP A 130 -1.51 4.68 -9.32
N LEU A 131 -2.04 4.20 -8.20
CA LEU A 131 -2.65 2.87 -8.11
C LEU A 131 -3.85 2.75 -9.06
N SER A 132 -4.67 3.81 -9.16
CA SER A 132 -5.81 3.86 -10.09
C SER A 132 -5.41 3.72 -11.57
N LYS A 133 -4.16 4.04 -11.93
CA LYS A 133 -3.62 3.84 -13.28
C LYS A 133 -3.01 2.46 -13.48
N GLN A 134 -2.58 1.79 -12.40
CA GLN A 134 -1.94 0.48 -12.48
C GLN A 134 -2.91 -0.70 -12.46
N VAL A 135 -4.12 -0.55 -11.89
CA VAL A 135 -5.10 -1.65 -11.77
C VAL A 135 -5.47 -2.32 -13.10
N ASP A 136 -5.38 -1.59 -14.21
CA ASP A 136 -5.66 -2.09 -15.56
C ASP A 136 -4.40 -2.53 -16.33
N ASN A 137 -3.21 -2.39 -15.73
CA ASN A 137 -1.93 -2.69 -16.37
C ASN A 137 -1.49 -4.15 -16.10
N PRO A 138 -1.40 -5.05 -17.10
CA PRO A 138 -0.97 -6.43 -16.87
C PRO A 138 0.46 -6.55 -16.33
N ALA A 139 1.34 -5.59 -16.69
CA ALA A 139 2.73 -5.58 -16.20
C ALA A 139 2.80 -5.30 -14.69
N PHE A 140 1.83 -4.59 -14.13
CA PHE A 140 1.71 -4.36 -12.69
C PHE A 140 1.51 -5.68 -11.94
N TYR A 141 0.54 -6.51 -12.35
CA TYR A 141 0.30 -7.82 -11.73
C TYR A 141 1.52 -8.73 -11.84
N SER A 142 2.17 -8.74 -13.00
CA SER A 142 3.42 -9.50 -13.21
C SER A 142 4.55 -9.03 -12.29
N THR A 143 4.67 -7.71 -12.09
CA THR A 143 5.68 -7.12 -11.21
C THR A 143 5.44 -7.49 -9.74
N TYR A 144 4.18 -7.53 -9.32
CA TYR A 144 3.78 -7.87 -7.95
C TYR A 144 3.55 -9.37 -7.72
N THR A 145 3.90 -10.23 -8.68
CA THR A 145 3.95 -11.68 -8.48
C THR A 145 5.34 -12.06 -8.00
N LYS A 146 5.56 -12.11 -6.68
CA LYS A 146 6.87 -12.36 -6.05
C LYS A 146 6.73 -13.15 -4.76
N GLU A 147 7.76 -13.93 -4.43
CA GLU A 147 7.88 -14.54 -3.10
C GLU A 147 7.86 -13.47 -2.00
N MET A 148 7.10 -13.76 -0.95
CA MET A 148 6.98 -12.86 0.19
C MET A 148 8.26 -12.87 1.03
N VAL A 149 8.71 -11.68 1.40
CA VAL A 149 9.82 -11.50 2.34
C VAL A 149 9.23 -11.16 3.69
N TYR A 150 9.41 -12.05 4.66
CA TYR A 150 8.93 -11.84 6.03
C TYR A 150 9.97 -11.11 6.87
N ALA A 151 9.48 -10.19 7.70
CA ALA A 151 10.25 -9.48 8.70
C ALA A 151 10.30 -10.25 10.02
N ASP A 152 11.40 -10.12 10.75
CA ASP A 152 11.52 -10.59 12.12
C ASP A 152 10.85 -9.54 13.05
N PRO A 153 9.93 -9.93 13.94
CA PRO A 153 9.27 -8.99 14.86
C PRO A 153 10.22 -8.41 15.92
N GLU A 154 11.44 -8.95 16.02
CA GLU A 154 12.50 -8.55 16.94
C GLU A 154 13.75 -8.15 16.15
N ALA A 155 13.83 -6.89 15.77
CA ALA A 155 15.10 -6.19 15.67
C ALA A 155 14.92 -4.87 16.43
N PRO A 156 15.93 -4.49 17.24
CA PRO A 156 15.80 -3.68 18.46
C PRO A 156 15.14 -2.31 18.26
#